data_AF-A0A834IBP2-F1
#
_entry.id   AF-A0A834IBP2-F1
#
_cell.length_a   1.000
_cell.length_b   1.000
_cell.length_c   1.000
_cell.angle_alpha   90.00
_cell.angle_beta   90.00
_cell.angle_gamma   90.00
#
_symmetry.space_group_name_H-M   'P 1'
#
loop_
_entity.id
_entity.type
_entity.pdbx_description
1 polymer ?
#
loop_
_entity_poly.entity_id
_entity_poly.type
_entity_poly.pdbx_seq_one_letter_code
_entity_poly.pdbx_strand_id
1 'polypeptide(L)'
;YVQPICLSSNLDNIVKKFYISGWGKTETADSSSIKMKLSLPPFDYEECQRKFKLLNLEIDDTQICAGGEKLKDSCAGDSGGPLMIRDDSKH
;
A
#
# COMPACT_ATOMS: atom_id res chain seq x y z
N TYR A 1 5.07 15.44 -18.21
CA TYR A 1 5.56 15.17 -16.85
C TYR A 1 5.72 13.67 -16.66
N VAL A 2 6.95 13.15 -16.72
CA VAL A 2 7.26 11.73 -16.52
C VAL A 2 8.62 11.64 -15.82
N GLN A 3 8.66 11.02 -14.65
CA GLN A 3 9.88 10.74 -13.88
C GLN A 3 9.71 9.39 -13.16
N PRO A 4 10.77 8.59 -13.01
CA PRO A 4 10.71 7.30 -12.34
C PRO A 4 10.63 7.45 -10.82
N ILE A 5 10.20 6.39 -10.13
CA ILE A 5 10.32 6.27 -8.68
C ILE A 5 11.67 5.65 -8.30
N CYS A 6 12.15 5.94 -7.09
CA CYS A 6 13.32 5.27 -6.54
C CYS A 6 12.97 3.84 -6.10
N LEU A 7 13.90 2.90 -6.30
CA LEU A 7 13.81 1.57 -5.71
C LEU A 7 14.33 1.63 -4.26
N SER A 8 13.60 1.02 -3.31
CA SER A 8 14.04 0.93 -1.92
C SER A 8 14.86 -0.34 -1.71
N SER A 9 16.02 -0.21 -1.06
CA SER A 9 16.88 -1.34 -0.67
C SER A 9 16.79 -1.69 0.81
N ASN A 10 16.07 -0.89 1.62
CA ASN A 10 15.91 -1.11 3.05
C ASN A 10 14.57 -0.53 3.53
N LEU A 11 13.73 -1.37 4.14
CA LEU A 11 12.40 -1.00 4.64
C LEU A 11 12.38 -0.80 6.17
N ASP A 12 13.45 -1.20 6.88
CA ASP A 12 13.42 -1.45 8.33
C ASP A 12 13.48 -0.16 9.18
N ASN A 13 13.89 0.98 8.60
CA ASN A 13 14.10 2.22 9.36
C ASN A 13 13.31 3.43 8.87
N ILE A 14 12.51 3.31 7.80
CA ILE A 14 12.01 4.49 7.07
C ILE A 14 10.48 4.57 7.10
N VAL A 15 9.77 3.47 7.34
CA VAL A 15 8.34 3.42 7.04
C VAL A 15 7.49 3.79 8.25
N LYS A 16 7.21 5.09 8.39
CA LYS A 16 6.11 5.57 9.24
C LYS A 16 4.78 5.62 8.49
N LYS A 17 4.83 5.69 7.15
CA LYS A 17 3.65 5.89 6.31
C LYS A 17 3.90 5.42 4.88
N PHE A 18 2.94 4.67 4.35
CA PHE A 18 2.85 4.33 2.95
C PHE A 18 1.86 5.23 2.21
N TYR A 19 2.03 5.32 0.90
CA TYR A 19 1.12 5.99 0.00
C TYR A 19 0.80 5.10 -1.19
N ILE A 20 -0.49 4.95 -1.49
CA ILE A 20 -0.98 4.31 -2.71
C ILE A 20 -1.58 5.37 -3.62
N SER A 21 -1.52 5.14 -4.93
CA SER A 21 -2.22 5.98 -5.89
C SER A 21 -2.75 5.16 -7.05
N GLY A 22 -3.93 5.50 -7.53
CA GLY A 22 -4.59 4.77 -8.60
C GLY A 22 -5.88 5.45 -9.05
N TRP A 23 -6.59 4.76 -9.95
CA TRP A 23 -7.89 5.15 -10.47
C TRP A 23 -8.95 4.08 -10.18
N GLY A 24 -8.65 3.14 -9.28
CA GLY A 24 -9.55 2.07 -8.92
C GLY A 24 -10.84 2.57 -8.28
N LYS A 25 -11.64 1.60 -7.86
CA LYS A 25 -12.96 1.80 -7.26
C LYS A 25 -12.88 2.68 -6.01
N THR A 26 -13.84 3.60 -5.89
CA THR A 26 -14.03 4.46 -4.72
C THR A 26 -15.31 4.05 -3.96
N GLU A 27 -15.61 4.71 -2.85
CA GLU A 27 -16.86 4.46 -2.11
C GLU A 27 -18.12 4.74 -2.93
N THR A 28 -18.03 5.62 -3.93
CA THR A 28 -19.19 6.15 -4.67
C THR A 28 -19.20 5.79 -6.15
N ALA A 29 -18.11 5.23 -6.69
CA ALA A 29 -17.98 4.93 -8.12
C ALA A 29 -17.10 3.70 -8.36
N ASP A 30 -17.39 2.95 -9.44
CA ASP A 30 -16.60 1.77 -9.84
C ASP A 30 -15.18 2.09 -10.30
N SER A 31 -14.90 3.35 -10.62
CA SER A 31 -13.56 3.88 -10.91
C SER A 31 -13.54 5.40 -10.73
N SER A 32 -12.38 5.97 -10.46
CA SER A 32 -12.20 7.42 -10.39
C SER A 32 -11.76 7.99 -11.75
N SER A 33 -12.38 9.10 -12.19
CA SER A 33 -11.92 9.84 -13.38
C SER A 33 -10.64 10.66 -13.13
N ILE A 34 -10.27 10.84 -11.87
CA ILE A 34 -9.06 11.55 -11.44
C ILE A 34 -8.16 10.61 -10.64
N LYS A 35 -6.84 10.80 -10.73
CA LYS A 35 -5.90 9.97 -9.97
C LYS A 35 -6.04 10.28 -8.49
N MET A 36 -6.35 9.26 -7.69
CA MET A 36 -6.49 9.38 -6.25
C MET A 36 -5.17 9.01 -5.56
N LYS A 37 -5.00 9.50 -4.33
CA LYS A 37 -3.88 9.16 -3.45
C LYS A 37 -4.41 8.97 -2.03
N LEU A 38 -4.00 7.88 -1.40
CA LEU A 38 -4.31 7.57 -0.01
C LEU A 38 -3.03 7.30 0.75
N SER A 39 -3.02 7.59 2.05
CA SER A 39 -1.93 7.21 2.95
C SER A 39 -2.39 6.15 3.94
N LEU A 40 -1.56 5.14 4.16
CA LEU A 40 -1.83 3.99 5.04
C LEU A 40 -0.65 3.80 6.00
N PRO A 41 -0.88 3.34 7.24
CA PRO A 41 0.21 2.93 8.11
C PRO A 41 0.78 1.57 7.67
N PRO A 42 2.04 1.25 8.05
CA PRO A 42 2.50 -0.14 8.01
C PRO A 42 1.63 -1.02 8.91
N PHE A 43 1.45 -2.28 8.52
CA PHE A 43 0.73 -3.27 9.31
C PHE A 43 1.69 -4.37 9.74
N ASP A 44 1.60 -4.80 11.00
CA ASP A 44 2.50 -5.80 11.57
C ASP A 44 2.44 -7.12 10.79
N TYR A 45 3.62 -7.63 10.40
CA TYR A 45 3.72 -8.80 9.53
C TYR A 45 3.19 -10.07 10.22
N GLU A 46 3.52 -10.29 11.50
CA GLU A 46 3.07 -11.48 12.24
C GLU A 46 1.55 -11.46 12.43
N GLU A 47 0.98 -10.30 12.77
CA GLU A 47 -0.47 -10.15 12.87
C GLU A 47 -1.15 -10.35 11.50
N CYS A 48 -0.54 -9.84 10.42
CA CYS A 48 -1.04 -10.02 9.06
C CYS A 48 -1.10 -11.50 8.69
N GLN A 49 0.03 -12.20 8.86
CA GLN A 49 0.14 -13.63 8.60
C GLN A 49 -0.88 -14.43 9.42
N ARG A 50 -1.05 -14.09 10.71
CA ARG A 50 -2.06 -14.72 11.57
C ARG A 50 -3.47 -14.53 11.03
N LYS A 51 -3.84 -13.33 10.57
CA LYS A 51 -5.18 -13.04 10.01
C LYS A 51 -5.43 -13.80 8.72
N PHE A 52 -4.47 -13.82 7.80
CA PHE A 52 -4.61 -14.52 6.53
C PHE A 52 -4.59 -16.04 6.69
N LYS A 53 -3.86 -16.56 7.68
CA LYS A 53 -3.90 -17.98 8.04
C LYS A 53 -5.29 -18.46 8.46
N LEU A 54 -6.10 -17.61 9.11
CA LEU A 54 -7.50 -17.93 9.43
C LEU A 54 -8.37 -18.11 8.17
N LEU A 55 -7.93 -17.59 7.02
CA LEU A 55 -8.57 -17.72 5.71
C LEU A 55 -7.91 -18.81 4.84
N ASN A 56 -7.01 -19.62 5.41
CA ASN A 56 -6.17 -20.58 4.67
C ASN A 56 -5.31 -19.94 3.58
N LEU A 57 -4.87 -18.70 3.80
CA LEU A 57 -3.92 -18.00 2.93
C LEU A 57 -2.57 -17.88 3.64
N GLU A 58 -1.50 -18.15 2.90
CA GLU A 58 -0.12 -18.02 3.37
C GLU A 58 0.46 -16.71 2.89
N ILE A 59 1.09 -15.97 3.81
CA ILE A 59 1.90 -14.79 3.51
C ILE A 59 3.36 -15.17 3.70
N ASP A 60 4.20 -14.91 2.70
CA ASP A 60 5.64 -15.18 2.72
C ASP A 60 6.47 -13.90 2.89
N ASP A 61 7.78 -14.08 3.06
CA ASP A 61 8.74 -13.02 3.32
C ASP A 61 8.99 -12.07 2.13
N THR A 62 8.39 -12.36 0.97
CA THR A 62 8.41 -11.48 -0.20
C THR A 62 7.24 -10.47 -0.20
N GLN A 63 6.33 -10.59 0.77
CA GLN A 63 5.13 -9.77 0.88
C GLN A 63 5.18 -8.85 2.10
N ILE A 64 4.54 -7.69 1.99
CA ILE A 64 4.40 -6.71 3.07
C ILE A 64 2.92 -6.35 3.26
N CYS A 65 2.57 -5.99 4.49
CA CYS A 65 1.21 -5.57 4.83
C CYS A 65 1.16 -4.09 5.20
N ALA A 66 0.11 -3.41 4.75
CA ALA A 66 -0.17 -2.01 5.04
C ALA A 66 -1.67 -1.80 5.20
N GLY A 67 -2.08 -0.88 6.07
CA GLY A 67 -3.49 -0.58 6.31
C GLY A 67 -3.95 -0.93 7.72
N GLY A 68 -5.17 -1.48 7.84
CA GLY A 68 -5.84 -1.68 9.13
C GLY A 68 -6.64 -0.46 9.61
N GLU A 69 -6.71 0.61 8.82
CA GLU A 69 -7.58 1.77 9.07
C GLU A 69 -8.95 1.56 8.39
N LYS A 70 -10.03 1.85 9.11
CA LYS A 70 -11.39 1.73 8.58
C LYS A 70 -11.59 2.70 7.40
N LEU A 71 -12.27 2.23 6.34
CA LEU A 71 -12.57 2.98 5.11
C LEU A 71 -11.34 3.46 4.32
N LYS A 72 -10.19 2.83 4.52
CA LYS A 72 -8.94 3.19 3.84
C LYS A 72 -8.23 1.93 3.36
N ASP A 73 -8.33 1.68 2.06
CA ASP A 73 -7.72 0.51 1.43
C ASP A 73 -7.48 0.76 -0.07
N SER A 74 -6.70 -0.12 -0.69
CA SER A 74 -6.70 -0.34 -2.12
C SER A 74 -7.94 -1.12 -2.56
N CYS A 75 -8.45 -0.84 -3.75
CA CYS A 75 -9.65 -1.49 -4.26
C CYS A 75 -9.42 -2.08 -5.66
N ALA A 76 -10.44 -2.74 -6.21
CA ALA A 76 -10.43 -3.23 -7.58
C ALA A 76 -10.04 -2.10 -8.56
N GLY A 77 -9.09 -2.38 -9.45
CA GLY A 77 -8.54 -1.40 -10.39
C GLY A 77 -7.24 -0.73 -9.93
N ASP A 78 -6.79 -0.95 -8.69
CA ASP A 78 -5.47 -0.48 -8.22
C ASP A 78 -4.37 -1.54 -8.34
N SER A 79 -4.69 -2.75 -8.79
CA SER A 79 -3.73 -3.86 -8.95
C SER A 79 -2.59 -3.48 -9.90
N GLY A 80 -1.35 -3.71 -9.44
CA GLY A 80 -0.13 -3.30 -10.15
C GLY A 80 0.29 -1.84 -9.90
N GLY A 81 -0.53 -1.07 -9.18
CA GLY A 81 -0.19 0.28 -8.73
C GLY A 81 0.91 0.29 -7.64
N PRO A 82 1.60 1.43 -7.46
CA PRO A 82 2.73 1.51 -6.55
C PRO A 82 2.29 1.68 -5.08
N LEU A 83 2.97 0.97 -4.18
CA LEU A 83 3.02 1.29 -2.76
C LEU A 83 4.32 2.08 -2.50
N MET A 84 4.18 3.35 -2.12
CA MET A 84 5.28 4.31 -2.09
C MET A 84 5.57 4.77 -0.67
N ILE A 85 6.83 5.11 -0.41
CA ILE A 85 7.27 5.78 0.83
C ILE A 85 7.90 7.12 0.48
N ARG A 86 7.85 8.06 1.42
CA ARG A 86 8.62 9.29 1.31
C ARG A 86 9.94 9.09 2.03
N ASP A 87 11.03 9.25 1.30
CA ASP A 87 12.37 9.31 1.88
C ASP A 87 12.68 10.77 2.23
N ASP A 88 12.54 11.13 3.51
CA ASP A 88 12.79 12.50 3.97
C ASP A 88 14.29 12.89 3.91
N SER A 89 15.19 11.93 3.68
CA SER A 89 16.62 12.18 3.47
C SER A 89 16.96 12.63 2.04
N LYS A 90 16.01 12.48 1.10
CA LYS A 90 16.16 12.88 -0.30
C LYS A 90 15.24 14.06 -0.60
N HIS A 91 15.84 15.22 -0.88
CA HIS A 91 15.15 16.43 -1.33
C HIS A 91 14.71 16.32 -2.78
#